data_AF-A0A553XKT4-F1
#
_entry.id   AF-A0A553XKT4-F1
#
_cell.length_a   1.000
_cell.length_b   1.000
_cell.length_c   1.000
_cell.angle_alpha   90.00
_cell.angle_beta   90.00
_cell.angle_gamma   90.00
#
_symmetry.space_group_name_H-M   'P 1'
#
loop_
_entity.id
_entity.type
_entity.pdbx_description
1 polymer ?
#
loop_
_entity_poly.entity_id
_entity_poly.type
_entity_poly.pdbx_seq_one_letter_code
_entity_poly.pdbx_strand_id
1 'polypeptide(L)'
;MTLDELVRLRRVRDLVDREYAEPLDVPALARVALMSAGHFSRSFRAAFGETPYGYVMTRRIERAKALLRRGDLSVTEVCFAVGCTSLGSFSSRFTELVGESPSVYRARSHEAGAAVPPCIAKIFTRPTRPVRSVRRDAGKAAAASAGAAAAARTGSADADADAGAGAAAAGPAARLE
;
A
#
# COMPACT_ATOMS: atom_id res chain seq x y z
N MET A 1 -20.09 10.26 19.19
CA MET A 1 -20.29 9.98 17.76
C MET A 1 -21.77 9.80 17.55
N THR A 2 -22.37 10.58 16.66
CA THR A 2 -23.80 10.50 16.33
C THR A 2 -24.05 9.51 15.18
N LEU A 3 -25.31 9.17 14.93
CA LEU A 3 -25.69 8.31 13.81
C LEU A 3 -25.35 8.96 12.45
N ASP A 4 -25.61 10.26 12.30
CA ASP A 4 -25.27 11.01 11.08
C ASP A 4 -23.76 11.02 10.79
N GLU A 5 -22.94 11.17 11.82
CA GLU A 5 -21.48 11.08 11.68
C GLU A 5 -21.07 9.69 11.18
N LEU A 6 -21.65 8.62 11.73
CA LEU A 6 -21.38 7.25 11.30
C LEU A 6 -21.79 7.02 9.84
N VAL A 7 -22.95 7.54 9.41
CA VAL A 7 -23.42 7.44 8.01
C VAL A 7 -22.47 8.16 7.06
N ARG A 8 -22.01 9.37 7.40
CA ARG A 8 -21.03 10.14 6.59
C ARG A 8 -19.67 9.43 6.52
N LEU A 9 -19.18 8.91 7.64
CA LEU A 9 -17.94 8.13 7.70
C LEU A 9 -18.03 6.83 6.90
N ARG A 10 -19.18 6.15 6.91
CA ARG A 10 -19.43 4.95 6.09
C ARG A 10 -19.42 5.29 4.60
N ARG A 11 -20.04 6.40 4.18
CA ARG A 11 -19.96 6.88 2.77
C ARG A 11 -18.52 7.10 2.31
N VAL A 12 -17.66 7.65 3.17
CA VAL A 12 -16.23 7.80 2.87
C VAL A 12 -15.51 6.45 2.78
N ARG A 13 -15.80 5.52 3.69
CA ARG A 13 -15.23 4.17 3.63
C ARG A 13 -15.61 3.44 2.34
N ASP A 14 -16.89 3.51 1.96
CA ASP A 14 -17.42 2.86 0.77
C ASP A 14 -16.87 3.52 -0.52
N LEU A 15 -16.54 4.82 -0.50
CA LEU A 15 -15.76 5.51 -1.54
C LEU A 15 -14.34 4.96 -1.64
N VAL A 16 -13.60 4.88 -0.52
CA VAL A 16 -12.24 4.32 -0.47
C VAL A 16 -12.21 2.87 -0.95
N ASP A 17 -13.22 2.07 -0.62
CA ASP A 17 -13.32 0.68 -1.05
C ASP A 17 -13.51 0.53 -2.57
N ARG A 18 -14.09 1.53 -3.23
CA ARG A 18 -14.29 1.60 -4.69
C ARG A 18 -13.07 2.18 -5.42
N GLU A 19 -12.50 3.26 -4.89
CA GLU A 19 -11.49 4.12 -5.55
C GLU A 19 -10.10 3.99 -4.91
N TYR A 20 -9.79 2.86 -4.26
CA TYR A 20 -8.54 2.66 -3.52
C TYR A 20 -7.26 2.94 -4.33
N ALA A 21 -7.29 2.81 -5.66
CA ALA A 21 -6.15 3.04 -6.54
C ALA A 21 -5.89 4.53 -6.83
N GLU A 22 -6.91 5.39 -6.67
CA GLU A 22 -6.80 6.82 -6.92
C GLU A 22 -5.94 7.52 -5.85
N PRO A 23 -5.39 8.72 -6.14
CA PRO A 23 -4.67 9.55 -5.17
C PRO A 23 -5.65 10.17 -4.14
N LEU A 24 -6.14 9.33 -3.22
CA LEU A 24 -7.07 9.72 -2.16
C LEU A 24 -6.36 10.49 -1.03
N ASP A 25 -6.46 11.82 -1.05
CA ASP A 25 -5.97 12.67 0.02
C ASP A 25 -6.96 12.79 1.20
N VAL A 26 -6.43 13.05 2.41
CA VAL A 26 -7.25 13.19 3.63
C VAL A 26 -8.21 14.39 3.55
N PRO A 27 -7.83 15.57 2.99
CA PRO A 27 -8.76 16.70 2.82
C PRO A 27 -9.98 16.42 1.93
N ALA A 28 -9.85 15.68 0.83
CA ALA A 28 -10.96 15.29 -0.05
C ALA A 28 -11.89 14.32 0.66
N LEU A 29 -11.36 13.30 1.33
CA LEU A 29 -12.16 12.37 2.14
C LEU A 29 -12.92 13.12 3.26
N ALA A 30 -12.30 14.12 3.88
CA ALA A 30 -12.96 14.97 4.88
C ALA A 30 -14.09 15.84 4.29
N ARG A 31 -13.91 16.39 3.07
CA ARG A 31 -14.97 17.08 2.34
C ARG A 31 -16.17 16.17 2.06
N VAL A 32 -15.95 14.92 1.66
CA VAL A 32 -17.01 13.91 1.46
C VAL A 32 -17.75 13.58 2.76
N ALA A 33 -17.06 13.59 3.90
CA ALA A 33 -17.67 13.44 5.23
C ALA A 33 -18.41 14.69 5.73
N LEU A 34 -18.35 15.84 5.03
CA LEU A 34 -18.79 17.15 5.52
C LEU A 34 -18.17 17.50 6.88
N MET A 35 -16.85 17.30 7.01
CA MET A 35 -16.07 17.50 8.24
C MET A 35 -14.77 18.26 7.95
N SER A 36 -14.23 18.97 8.94
CA SER A 36 -12.85 19.44 8.89
C SER A 36 -11.88 18.25 8.95
N ALA A 37 -10.72 18.35 8.30
CA ALA A 37 -9.75 17.23 8.22
C ALA A 37 -9.31 16.69 9.59
N GLY A 38 -9.19 17.58 10.59
CA GLY A 38 -8.87 17.20 11.97
C GLY A 38 -10.03 16.49 12.69
N HIS A 39 -11.28 16.91 12.48
CA HIS A 39 -12.44 16.19 13.02
C HIS A 39 -12.59 14.83 12.34
N PHE A 40 -12.59 14.81 10.99
CA PHE A 40 -12.66 13.60 10.18
C PHE A 40 -11.62 12.55 10.62
N SER A 41 -10.35 12.94 10.76
CA SER A 41 -9.28 11.99 11.13
C SER A 41 -9.48 11.35 12.49
N ARG A 42 -10.01 12.10 13.49
CA ARG A 42 -10.33 11.56 14.81
C ARG A 42 -11.56 10.66 14.77
N SER A 43 -12.63 11.11 14.12
CA SER A 43 -13.90 10.38 14.09
C SER A 43 -13.82 9.12 13.22
N PHE A 44 -13.10 9.14 12.10
CA PHE A 44 -12.79 7.95 11.30
C PHE A 44 -12.00 6.91 12.12
N ARG A 45 -10.98 7.37 12.87
CA ARG A 45 -10.20 6.49 13.76
C ARG A 45 -11.03 5.91 14.91
N ALA A 46 -11.95 6.69 15.47
CA ALA A 46 -12.87 6.23 16.50
C ALA A 46 -13.88 5.20 15.97
N ALA A 47 -14.35 5.36 14.72
CA ALA A 47 -15.30 4.44 14.09
C ALA A 47 -14.66 3.13 13.59
N PHE A 48 -13.44 3.19 13.05
CA PHE A 48 -12.84 2.08 12.30
C PHE A 48 -11.49 1.58 12.84
N GLY A 49 -10.99 2.14 13.95
CA GLY A 49 -9.76 1.70 14.63
C GLY A 49 -8.43 2.11 13.96
N GLU A 50 -8.44 2.47 12.67
CA GLU A 50 -7.27 2.93 11.90
C GLU A 50 -7.43 4.36 11.37
N THR A 51 -6.33 5.01 10.98
CA THR A 51 -6.38 6.35 10.38
C THR A 51 -6.89 6.29 8.93
N PRO A 52 -7.43 7.37 8.34
CA PRO A 52 -7.91 7.35 6.95
C PRO A 52 -6.85 6.87 5.95
N TYR A 53 -5.62 7.39 6.03
CA TYR A 53 -4.48 6.93 5.22
C TYR A 53 -4.13 5.46 5.49
N GLY A 54 -4.20 5.03 6.76
CA GLY A 54 -4.03 3.63 7.15
C GLY A 54 -5.02 2.72 6.44
N TYR A 55 -6.30 3.09 6.43
CA TYR A 55 -7.39 2.35 5.78
C TYR A 55 -7.20 2.22 4.27
N VAL A 56 -6.95 3.35 3.58
CA VAL A 56 -6.63 3.35 2.13
C VAL A 56 -5.50 2.37 1.84
N MET A 57 -4.41 2.47 2.60
CA MET A 57 -3.23 1.63 2.41
C MET A 57 -3.51 0.15 2.73
N THR A 58 -4.28 -0.15 3.79
CA THR A 58 -4.72 -1.52 4.11
C THR A 58 -5.53 -2.11 2.94
N ARG A 59 -6.44 -1.34 2.32
CA ARG A 59 -7.19 -1.74 1.12
C ARG A 59 -6.31 -1.97 -0.11
N ARG A 60 -5.29 -1.14 -0.32
CA ARG A 60 -4.29 -1.34 -1.38
C ARG A 60 -3.49 -2.63 -1.18
N ILE A 61 -3.07 -2.94 0.04
CA ILE A 61 -2.38 -4.21 0.37
C ILE A 61 -3.32 -5.42 0.22
N GLU A 62 -4.59 -5.33 0.62
CA GLU A 62 -5.60 -6.38 0.35
C GLU A 62 -5.71 -6.69 -1.14
N ARG A 63 -5.73 -5.66 -2.00
CA ARG A 63 -5.75 -5.83 -3.46
C ARG A 63 -4.42 -6.36 -4.01
N ALA A 64 -3.29 -5.87 -3.52
CA ALA A 64 -1.96 -6.31 -3.91
C ALA A 64 -1.77 -7.80 -3.66
N LYS A 65 -2.17 -8.31 -2.48
CA LYS A 65 -2.20 -9.76 -2.20
C LYS A 65 -2.94 -10.52 -3.30
N ALA A 66 -4.13 -10.06 -3.72
CA ALA A 66 -4.90 -10.74 -4.76
C ALA A 66 -4.23 -10.73 -6.14
N LEU A 67 -3.49 -9.67 -6.50
CA LEU A 67 -2.72 -9.61 -7.75
C LEU A 67 -1.47 -10.50 -7.70
N LEU A 68 -0.72 -10.47 -6.59
CA LEU A 68 0.47 -11.31 -6.41
C LEU A 68 0.13 -12.81 -6.41
N ARG A 69 -1.02 -13.21 -5.85
CA ARG A 69 -1.51 -14.60 -5.95
C ARG A 69 -1.86 -15.05 -7.35
N ARG A 70 -2.17 -14.11 -8.26
CA ARG A 70 -2.53 -14.40 -9.65
C ARG A 70 -1.29 -14.66 -10.51
N GLY A 71 -0.17 -14.01 -10.18
CA GLY A 71 1.15 -14.26 -10.78
C GLY A 71 1.50 -13.37 -11.97
N ASP A 72 0.51 -12.90 -12.74
CA ASP A 72 0.69 -12.18 -14.02
C ASP A 72 1.54 -10.90 -13.95
N LEU A 73 1.65 -10.28 -12.77
CA LEU A 73 2.32 -8.99 -12.57
C LEU A 73 3.56 -9.16 -11.68
N SER A 74 4.60 -8.38 -11.98
CA SER A 74 5.73 -8.17 -11.08
C SER A 74 5.32 -7.37 -9.84
N VAL A 75 6.15 -7.41 -8.79
CA VAL A 75 5.93 -6.64 -7.56
C VAL A 75 5.84 -5.12 -7.85
N THR A 76 6.65 -4.62 -8.78
CA THR A 76 6.69 -3.22 -9.17
C THR A 76 5.40 -2.81 -9.90
N GLU A 77 4.91 -3.61 -10.84
CA GLU A 77 3.64 -3.36 -11.52
C GLU A 77 2.46 -3.42 -10.54
N VAL A 78 2.45 -4.39 -9.61
CA VAL A 78 1.43 -4.44 -8.55
C VAL A 78 1.43 -3.20 -7.67
N CYS A 79 2.60 -2.68 -7.29
CA CYS A 79 2.73 -1.44 -6.50
C CYS A 79 1.99 -0.28 -7.18
N PHE A 80 2.26 -0.03 -8.46
CA PHE A 80 1.61 1.06 -9.20
C PHE A 80 0.14 0.76 -9.52
N ALA A 81 -0.22 -0.49 -9.84
CA ALA A 81 -1.60 -0.90 -10.10
C ALA A 81 -2.54 -0.80 -8.89
N VAL A 82 -2.01 -0.74 -7.67
CA VAL A 82 -2.79 -0.42 -6.45
C VAL A 82 -2.68 1.06 -6.04
N GLY A 83 -2.08 1.92 -6.87
CA GLY A 83 -1.98 3.36 -6.64
C GLY A 83 -0.85 3.80 -5.69
N CYS A 84 0.07 2.90 -5.32
CA CYS A 84 1.23 3.28 -4.50
C CYS A 84 2.30 3.95 -5.38
N THR A 85 2.84 5.06 -4.90
CA THR A 85 3.78 5.91 -5.65
C THR A 85 5.26 5.54 -5.46
N SER A 86 5.57 4.66 -4.50
CA SER A 86 6.95 4.20 -4.27
C SER A 86 7.00 2.73 -3.84
N LEU A 87 7.92 1.98 -4.46
CA LEU A 87 8.11 0.57 -4.19
C LEU A 87 8.60 0.30 -2.75
N GLY A 88 9.45 1.18 -2.21
CA GLY A 88 9.97 1.06 -0.84
C GLY A 88 8.87 1.20 0.21
N SER A 89 8.04 2.25 0.14
CA SER A 89 6.94 2.44 1.09
C SER A 89 5.87 1.37 0.96
N PHE A 90 5.57 0.91 -0.27
CA PHE A 90 4.71 -0.24 -0.52
C PHE A 90 5.26 -1.51 0.15
N SER A 91 6.53 -1.84 -0.08
CA SER A 91 7.14 -3.09 0.40
C SER A 91 7.22 -3.15 1.92
N SER A 92 7.68 -2.06 2.57
CA SER A 92 7.71 -1.98 4.03
C SER A 92 6.32 -2.15 4.65
N ARG A 93 5.30 -1.52 4.06
CA ARG A 93 3.93 -1.55 4.57
C ARG A 93 3.20 -2.87 4.25
N PHE A 94 3.53 -3.51 3.13
CA PHE A 94 3.10 -4.86 2.83
C PHE A 94 3.64 -5.83 3.89
N THR A 95 4.95 -5.80 4.15
CA THR A 95 5.58 -6.65 5.18
C THR A 95 5.01 -6.40 6.58
N GLU A 96 4.78 -5.14 6.98
CA GLU A 96 4.16 -4.80 8.28
C GLU A 96 2.75 -5.39 8.45
N LEU A 97 1.96 -5.49 7.36
CA LEU A 97 0.59 -5.99 7.40
C LEU A 97 0.46 -7.50 7.11
N VAL A 98 1.37 -8.08 6.33
CA VAL A 98 1.27 -9.46 5.83
C VAL A 98 2.24 -10.40 6.54
N GLY A 99 3.32 -9.89 7.14
CA GLY A 99 4.35 -10.67 7.85
C GLY A 99 5.48 -11.19 6.96
N GLU A 100 5.34 -11.14 5.64
CA GLU A 100 6.34 -11.54 4.64
C GLU A 100 6.45 -10.49 3.52
N SER A 101 7.57 -10.46 2.81
CA SER A 101 7.80 -9.47 1.74
C SER A 101 6.94 -9.75 0.50
N PRO A 102 6.64 -8.75 -0.35
CA PRO A 102 5.84 -8.96 -1.56
C PRO A 102 6.42 -10.02 -2.51
N SER A 103 7.75 -10.11 -2.63
CA SER A 103 8.44 -11.08 -3.48
C SER A 103 8.31 -12.51 -2.95
N VAL A 104 8.50 -12.70 -1.63
CA VAL A 104 8.32 -13.99 -0.97
C VAL A 104 6.84 -14.41 -1.04
N TYR A 105 5.92 -13.48 -0.76
CA TYR A 105 4.48 -13.71 -0.90
C TYR A 105 4.12 -14.16 -2.33
N ARG A 106 4.70 -13.56 -3.38
CA ARG A 106 4.45 -13.95 -4.78
C ARG A 106 5.04 -15.33 -5.14
N ALA A 107 6.21 -15.67 -4.61
CA ALA A 107 6.88 -16.93 -4.91
C ALA A 107 6.25 -18.15 -4.21
N ARG A 108 5.53 -17.94 -3.10
CA ARG A 108 4.85 -19.00 -2.36
C ARG A 108 3.67 -19.58 -3.14
N SER A 109 3.46 -20.90 -3.08
CA SER A 109 2.25 -21.53 -3.59
C SER A 109 0.99 -21.02 -2.88
N HIS A 110 -0.03 -20.67 -3.67
CA HIS A 110 -1.34 -20.18 -3.19
C HIS A 110 -2.50 -21.15 -3.47
N GLU A 111 -2.21 -22.34 -4.02
CA GLU A 111 -3.19 -23.35 -4.42
C GLU A 111 -4.11 -23.79 -3.29
N ALA A 112 -3.58 -23.94 -2.07
CA ALA A 112 -4.37 -24.24 -0.87
C ALA A 112 -5.44 -23.17 -0.55
N GLY A 113 -5.27 -21.93 -1.04
CA GLY A 113 -6.26 -20.87 -0.94
C GLY A 113 -7.23 -20.77 -2.12
N ALA A 114 -6.98 -21.50 -3.22
CA ALA A 114 -7.81 -21.46 -4.44
C ALA A 114 -9.13 -22.25 -4.27
N ALA A 115 -9.16 -23.26 -3.40
CA ALA A 115 -10.37 -23.99 -3.04
C ALA A 115 -11.39 -23.15 -2.23
N VAL A 116 -10.97 -22.00 -1.69
CA VAL A 116 -11.82 -21.12 -0.88
C VAL A 116 -12.44 -20.03 -1.77
N PRO A 117 -13.78 -19.90 -1.84
CA PRO A 117 -14.43 -18.85 -2.63
C PRO A 117 -13.91 -17.45 -2.29
N PRO A 118 -13.72 -16.55 -3.28
CA PRO A 118 -13.05 -15.26 -3.08
C PRO A 118 -13.77 -14.31 -2.12
N CYS A 119 -15.08 -14.50 -1.90
CA CYS A 119 -15.84 -13.81 -0.87
C CYS A 119 -15.42 -14.23 0.56
N ILE A 120 -15.27 -15.54 0.80
CA ILE A 120 -14.81 -16.11 2.07
C ILE A 120 -13.36 -15.70 2.33
N ALA A 121 -12.49 -15.83 1.32
CA ALA A 121 -11.08 -15.43 1.44
C ALA A 121 -10.92 -13.94 1.83
N LYS A 122 -11.77 -13.03 1.32
CA LYS A 122 -11.76 -11.60 1.70
C LYS A 122 -12.16 -11.37 3.16
N ILE A 123 -13.09 -12.15 3.70
CA ILE A 123 -13.55 -12.00 5.10
C ILE A 123 -12.46 -12.47 6.06
N PHE A 124 -11.88 -13.65 5.85
CA PHE A 124 -10.97 -14.28 6.80
C PHE A 124 -9.49 -13.90 6.64
N THR A 125 -9.05 -13.43 5.46
CA THR A 125 -7.63 -13.07 5.22
C THR A 125 -7.35 -11.56 5.24
N ARG A 126 -8.31 -10.76 5.73
CA ARG A 126 -8.17 -9.31 5.88
C ARG A 126 -7.03 -9.00 6.85
N PRO A 127 -5.96 -8.28 6.45
CA PRO A 127 -4.86 -7.93 7.34
C PRO A 127 -5.33 -6.94 8.42
N THR A 128 -5.74 -7.44 9.57
CA THR A 128 -6.03 -6.59 10.73
C THR A 128 -4.73 -6.15 11.36
N ARG A 129 -4.48 -4.83 11.38
CA ARG A 129 -3.37 -4.27 12.17
C ARG A 129 -3.53 -4.74 13.63
N PRO A 130 -2.52 -5.39 14.24
CA PRO A 130 -2.58 -5.70 15.67
C PRO A 130 -2.76 -4.39 16.44
N VAL A 131 -3.70 -4.37 17.39
CA VAL A 131 -4.06 -3.15 18.12
C VAL A 131 -2.87 -2.71 18.96
N ARG A 132 -2.01 -1.83 18.39
CA ARG A 132 -0.91 -1.19 19.10
C ARG A 132 -1.50 -0.46 20.30
N SER A 133 -1.21 -0.98 21.48
CA SER A 133 -1.73 -0.49 22.75
C SER A 133 -1.52 1.02 22.86
N VAL A 134 -2.57 1.73 23.28
CA VAL A 134 -2.56 3.19 23.35
C VAL A 134 -1.72 3.64 24.54
N ARG A 135 -0.42 3.88 24.30
CA ARG A 135 0.49 4.66 25.15
C ARG A 135 1.72 5.10 24.34
N ARG A 136 2.04 6.40 24.44
CA ARG A 136 3.06 7.14 23.67
C ARG A 136 2.68 7.26 22.16
N ASP A 137 2.64 8.45 21.56
CA ASP A 137 3.52 9.60 21.79
C ASP A 137 2.78 10.96 21.85
N ALA A 138 3.01 11.72 22.92
CA ALA A 138 2.78 13.18 22.95
C ALA A 138 4.02 13.97 22.45
N GLY A 139 4.89 13.32 21.67
CA GLY A 139 6.29 13.75 21.47
C GLY A 139 6.73 13.98 20.02
N LYS A 140 5.82 13.94 19.03
CA LYS A 140 6.19 14.14 17.60
C LYS A 140 5.48 15.33 16.95
N ALA A 141 5.60 16.49 17.60
CA ALA A 141 5.28 17.81 17.02
C ALA A 141 6.54 18.67 16.74
N ALA A 142 7.72 18.27 17.24
CA ALA A 142 8.94 19.10 17.22
C ALA A 142 9.93 18.80 16.08
N ALA A 143 9.66 17.81 15.21
CA ALA A 143 10.63 17.30 14.22
C ALA A 143 10.30 17.67 12.76
N ALA A 144 9.62 18.80 12.54
CA ALA A 144 9.13 19.23 11.21
C ALA A 144 9.66 20.60 10.76
N SER A 145 10.74 21.11 11.39
CA SER A 145 11.32 22.43 11.07
C SER A 145 12.86 22.43 11.02
N ALA A 146 13.49 21.28 10.77
CA ALA A 146 14.94 21.14 10.59
C ALA A 146 15.22 20.11 9.49
N GLY A 147 15.34 20.59 8.24
CA GLY A 147 15.49 19.73 7.05
C GLY A 147 15.74 20.51 5.77
N ALA A 148 16.45 21.64 5.85
CA ALA A 148 16.76 22.52 4.73
C ALA A 148 18.20 23.05 4.79
N ALA A 149 19.17 22.15 4.96
CA ALA A 149 20.60 22.37 4.72
C ALA A 149 21.37 21.04 4.74
N ALA A 150 22.46 20.95 3.96
CA ALA A 150 23.43 19.84 3.88
C ALA A 150 22.89 18.50 3.30
N ALA A 151 23.62 17.75 2.46
CA ALA A 151 24.93 17.99 1.83
C ALA A 151 25.04 17.29 0.46
N ALA A 152 26.05 17.66 -0.32
CA ALA A 152 26.40 17.00 -1.59
C ALA A 152 27.57 16.01 -1.42
N ARG A 153 27.63 15.02 -2.33
CA ARG A 153 28.80 14.17 -2.70
C ARG A 153 29.31 13.11 -1.71
N THR A 154 28.91 11.86 -1.96
CA THR A 154 29.71 10.60 -2.12
C THR A 154 28.71 9.47 -2.47
N GLY A 155 29.03 8.38 -3.17
CA GLY A 155 30.30 7.86 -3.70
C GLY A 155 30.45 6.37 -3.30
N SER A 156 30.58 5.45 -4.29
CA SER A 156 30.59 3.95 -4.17
C SER A 156 29.32 3.31 -3.56
N ALA A 157 28.72 2.20 -4.02
CA ALA A 157 29.09 0.99 -4.79
C ALA A 157 28.93 -0.27 -3.90
N ASP A 158 28.89 -1.45 -4.55
CA ASP A 158 28.60 -2.83 -4.07
C ASP A 158 27.10 -3.22 -4.29
N ALA A 159 26.71 -4.09 -5.23
CA ALA A 159 27.10 -5.51 -5.46
C ALA A 159 26.66 -6.41 -4.27
N ASP A 160 25.98 -7.55 -4.43
CA ASP A 160 25.91 -8.55 -5.51
C ASP A 160 24.45 -8.83 -5.97
N ALA A 161 24.08 -9.30 -7.18
CA ALA A 161 24.69 -10.16 -8.21
C ALA A 161 24.32 -11.67 -8.13
N ASP A 162 23.42 -12.09 -9.02
CA ASP A 162 23.34 -13.40 -9.73
C ASP A 162 22.37 -13.16 -10.92
N ALA A 163 22.71 -13.12 -12.22
CA ALA A 163 23.51 -14.00 -13.10
C ALA A 163 22.88 -15.39 -13.31
N GLY A 164 22.97 -16.08 -14.46
CA GLY A 164 23.08 -15.66 -15.88
C GLY A 164 21.87 -16.24 -16.66
N ALA A 165 21.87 -16.63 -17.95
CA ALA A 165 22.67 -16.44 -19.18
C ALA A 165 21.77 -16.94 -20.36
N GLY A 166 22.01 -16.76 -21.67
CA GLY A 166 23.08 -16.12 -22.46
C GLY A 166 22.48 -15.54 -23.78
N ALA A 167 23.21 -14.76 -24.59
CA ALA A 167 24.06 -15.21 -25.70
C ALA A 167 23.34 -16.05 -26.80
N ALA A 168 23.50 -15.84 -28.11
CA ALA A 168 24.09 -14.75 -28.91
C ALA A 168 23.75 -15.03 -30.41
N ALA A 169 23.68 -14.00 -31.27
CA ALA A 169 23.89 -14.12 -32.73
C ALA A 169 23.98 -12.73 -33.39
N ALA A 170 24.79 -12.59 -34.45
CA ALA A 170 25.03 -11.31 -35.13
C ALA A 170 24.66 -11.35 -36.63
N GLY A 171 23.89 -10.35 -37.08
CA GLY A 171 23.75 -9.92 -38.48
C GLY A 171 23.07 -10.89 -39.47
N PRO A 172 22.93 -10.51 -40.76
CA PRO A 172 23.34 -9.23 -41.37
C PRO A 172 22.24 -8.48 -42.17
N ALA A 173 22.62 -7.27 -42.61
CA ALA A 173 22.18 -6.53 -43.81
C ALA A 173 20.84 -6.84 -44.52
N ALA A 174 20.00 -5.80 -44.65
CA ALA A 174 19.15 -5.57 -45.82
C ALA A 174 19.13 -4.07 -46.18
N ARG A 175 18.86 -3.77 -47.45
CA ARG A 175 18.92 -2.45 -48.12
C ARG A 175 17.54 -2.17 -48.74
N LEU A 176 17.31 -0.94 -49.21
CA LEU A 176 16.12 -0.45 -49.97
C LEU A 176 14.95 -0.02 -49.04
N GLU A 177 14.34 1.16 -49.19
CA GLU A 177 14.63 2.36 -50.03
C GLU A 177 14.54 3.64 -49.19
#